data_AF-A0A9D8P090-F1
#
_entry.id   AF-A0A9D8P090-F1
#
_cell.length_a   1.000
_cell.length_b   1.000
_cell.length_c   1.000
_cell.angle_alpha   90.00
_cell.angle_beta   90.00
_cell.angle_gamma   90.00
#
_symmetry.space_group_name_H-M   'P 1'
#
loop_
_entity.id
_entity.type
_entity.pdbx_description
1 polymer ?
#
loop_
_entity_poly.entity_id
_entity_poly.type
_entity_poly.pdbx_seq_one_letter_code
_entity_poly.pdbx_strand_id
1 'polypeptide(L)'
;DLAEFARLRVPVLVHGTDRQLARDGSLAPLLSALDGNRTVEVHAYPGVGPDFFRRGATGYDAASALIAHQRSVVLLRRIMGPYYDFSALWDRHCACEFTTRDVEATMATMVADPYVNHIPTMTGGVGHDQLKRFYKYHFIPKTPADTRLIPISRTVGETSLVDELLFCFTHDIEIDWMLPGIPPTGRYVEIPLVAIVRFRGDKLYNEHIYWDQASVLVQIGRLDPRGLPVSGAETARKLVDESLPSNTLMAAWSESESGPL
;
A
#
# COMPACT_ATOMS: atom_id res chain seq x y z
N ASP A 1 37.14 -19.09 -1.69
CA ASP A 1 37.89 -18.88 -2.95
C ASP A 1 36.98 -18.10 -3.90
N LEU A 2 37.43 -16.99 -4.50
CA LEU A 2 36.61 -16.19 -5.43
C LEU A 2 36.22 -16.99 -6.70
N ALA A 3 37.02 -17.98 -7.10
CA ALA A 3 36.71 -18.86 -8.23
C ALA A 3 35.51 -19.80 -7.95
N GLU A 4 35.20 -20.06 -6.68
CA GLU A 4 34.06 -20.87 -6.27
C GLU A 4 32.74 -20.10 -6.45
N PHE A 5 32.76 -18.79 -6.19
CA PHE A 5 31.60 -17.91 -6.37
C PHE A 5 31.16 -17.80 -7.83
N ALA A 6 32.10 -17.76 -8.77
CA ALA A 6 31.80 -17.79 -10.21
C ALA A 6 31.13 -19.09 -10.68
N ARG A 7 31.21 -20.18 -9.87
CA ARG A 7 30.62 -21.49 -10.17
C ARG A 7 29.28 -21.72 -9.47
N LEU A 8 28.77 -20.75 -8.70
CA LEU A 8 27.48 -20.86 -8.05
C LEU A 8 26.37 -21.08 -9.09
N ARG A 9 25.62 -22.17 -8.90
CA ARG A 9 24.44 -22.52 -9.70
C ARG A 9 23.13 -22.37 -8.93
N VAL A 10 23.23 -22.07 -7.63
CA VAL A 10 22.07 -21.80 -6.78
C VAL A 10 21.80 -20.31 -6.74
N PRO A 11 20.54 -19.90 -6.57
CA PRO A 11 20.21 -18.49 -6.39
C PRO A 11 20.83 -17.91 -5.12
N VAL A 12 21.51 -16.77 -5.23
CA VAL A 12 22.16 -16.07 -4.12
C VAL A 12 21.73 -14.61 -4.11
N LEU A 13 21.37 -14.11 -2.93
CA LEU A 13 21.03 -12.70 -2.70
C LEU A 13 22.05 -12.08 -1.76
N VAL A 14 22.64 -10.96 -2.18
CA VAL A 14 23.59 -10.19 -1.39
C VAL A 14 22.99 -8.81 -1.10
N HIS A 15 22.93 -8.47 0.19
CA HIS A 15 22.58 -7.14 0.68
C HIS A 15 23.82 -6.45 1.20
N GLY A 16 24.05 -5.21 0.80
CA GLY A 16 25.15 -4.40 1.31
C GLY A 16 24.85 -2.91 1.23
N THR A 17 25.66 -2.09 1.90
CA THR A 17 25.56 -0.63 1.76
C THR A 17 26.16 -0.18 0.44
N ASP A 18 25.81 1.03 0.00
CA ASP A 18 26.48 1.73 -1.11
C ASP A 18 28.02 1.71 -0.99
N ARG A 19 28.56 1.98 0.20
CA ARG A 19 30.01 1.95 0.47
C ARG A 19 30.62 0.55 0.38
N GLN A 20 29.90 -0.48 0.85
CA GLN A 20 30.39 -1.86 0.78
C GLN A 20 30.41 -2.38 -0.66
N LEU A 21 29.44 -1.94 -1.47
CA LEU A 21 29.20 -2.44 -2.84
C LEU A 21 29.75 -1.52 -3.93
N ALA A 22 30.37 -0.39 -3.57
CA ALA A 22 31.08 0.44 -4.53
C ALA A 22 32.16 -0.38 -5.26
N ARG A 23 32.48 -0.02 -6.52
CA ARG A 23 33.45 -0.74 -7.36
C ARG A 23 34.89 -0.69 -6.82
N ASP A 24 35.12 0.10 -5.78
CA ASP A 24 36.34 0.23 -4.98
C ASP A 24 36.16 -0.19 -3.50
N GLY A 25 34.97 -0.69 -3.14
CA GLY A 25 34.59 -1.06 -1.78
C GLY A 25 35.02 -2.47 -1.37
N SER A 26 34.68 -2.84 -0.12
CA SER A 26 35.11 -4.12 0.48
C SER A 26 34.54 -5.36 -0.22
N LEU A 27 33.43 -5.25 -0.95
CA LEU A 27 32.84 -6.35 -1.72
C LEU A 27 33.19 -6.30 -3.21
N ALA A 28 33.95 -5.31 -3.69
CA ALA A 28 34.27 -5.17 -5.11
C ALA A 28 34.86 -6.44 -5.76
N PRO A 29 35.82 -7.17 -5.14
CA PRO A 29 36.33 -8.42 -5.72
C PRO A 29 35.27 -9.51 -5.83
N LEU A 30 34.36 -9.60 -4.85
CA LEU A 30 33.25 -10.54 -4.86
C LEU A 30 32.26 -10.19 -5.97
N LEU A 31 31.87 -8.92 -6.09
CA LEU A 31 30.97 -8.46 -7.14
C LEU A 31 31.55 -8.68 -8.53
N SER A 32 32.85 -8.46 -8.71
CA SER A 32 33.53 -8.73 -9.98
C SER A 32 33.54 -10.22 -10.31
N ALA A 33 33.67 -11.11 -9.33
CA ALA A 33 33.62 -12.57 -9.53
C ALA A 33 32.20 -13.08 -9.82
N LEU A 34 31.18 -12.33 -9.42
CA LEU A 34 29.77 -12.66 -9.63
C LEU A 34 29.17 -11.97 -10.87
N ASP A 35 29.94 -11.11 -11.54
CA ASP A 35 29.48 -10.33 -12.69
C ASP A 35 29.04 -11.24 -13.85
N GLY A 36 27.87 -10.96 -14.42
CA GLY A 36 27.24 -11.80 -15.44
C GLY A 36 26.60 -13.11 -14.93
N ASN A 37 26.71 -13.48 -13.64
CA ASN A 37 26.01 -14.63 -13.10
C ASN A 37 24.53 -14.30 -12.82
N ARG A 38 23.63 -14.85 -13.65
CA ARG A 38 22.18 -14.63 -13.56
C ARG A 38 21.52 -15.22 -12.31
N THR A 39 22.19 -16.08 -11.56
CA THR A 39 21.64 -16.62 -10.30
C THR A 39 21.96 -15.74 -9.10
N VAL A 40 22.69 -14.64 -9.29
CA VAL A 40 23.15 -13.78 -8.21
C VAL A 40 22.48 -12.42 -8.32
N GLU A 41 21.81 -12.00 -7.26
CA GLU A 41 21.18 -10.71 -7.13
C GLU A 41 21.90 -9.91 -6.03
N VAL A 42 22.30 -8.68 -6.34
CA VAL A 42 23.03 -7.81 -5.42
C VAL A 42 22.26 -6.50 -5.26
N HIS A 43 22.00 -6.10 -4.02
CA HIS A 43 21.31 -4.85 -3.74
C HIS A 43 22.09 -3.97 -2.77
N ALA A 44 22.28 -2.72 -3.20
CA ALA A 44 22.82 -1.65 -2.38
C ALA A 44 21.71 -0.84 -1.71
N TYR A 45 21.95 -0.49 -0.45
CA TYR A 45 21.10 0.40 0.34
C TYR A 45 21.84 1.73 0.56
N PRO A 46 21.45 2.81 -0.13
CA PRO A 46 22.14 4.09 -0.03
C PRO A 46 21.97 4.75 1.33
N GLY A 47 23.03 5.37 1.84
CA GLY A 47 22.95 6.24 3.03
C GLY A 47 22.75 5.51 4.37
N VAL A 48 22.85 4.18 4.42
CA VAL A 48 22.71 3.40 5.66
C VAL A 48 24.04 2.76 6.10
N GLY A 49 24.16 2.47 7.39
CA GLY A 49 25.32 1.77 7.98
C GLY A 49 25.26 0.25 7.76
N PRO A 50 26.37 -0.48 7.99
CA PRO A 50 26.42 -1.94 7.79
C PRO A 50 25.50 -2.72 8.74
N ASP A 51 25.00 -2.11 9.81
CA ASP A 51 24.07 -2.67 10.78
C ASP A 51 22.60 -2.28 10.54
N PHE A 52 22.27 -1.71 9.37
CA PHE A 52 20.93 -1.19 9.05
C PHE A 52 19.78 -2.17 9.25
N PHE A 53 20.05 -3.47 9.09
CA PHE A 53 19.05 -4.54 9.21
C PHE A 53 18.85 -5.01 10.66
N ARG A 54 19.76 -4.66 11.58
CA ARG A 54 19.77 -5.18 12.95
C ARG A 54 18.88 -4.32 13.85
N ARG A 55 17.64 -4.78 14.10
CA ARG A 55 16.72 -4.13 15.04
C ARG A 55 17.40 -3.85 16.39
N GLY A 56 17.24 -2.63 16.89
CA GLY A 56 17.84 -2.18 18.16
C GLY A 56 19.27 -1.66 18.05
N ALA A 57 19.91 -1.76 16.89
CA ALA A 57 21.20 -1.13 16.64
C ALA A 57 21.04 0.38 16.36
N THR A 58 22.08 1.16 16.65
CA THR A 58 22.12 2.60 16.33
C THR A 58 21.99 2.88 14.84
N GLY A 59 22.53 2.00 13.98
CA GLY A 59 22.41 2.15 12.54
C GLY A 59 21.13 1.58 11.93
N TYR A 60 20.18 1.06 12.73
CA TYR A 60 18.96 0.44 12.22
C TYR A 60 18.13 1.42 11.38
N ASP A 61 17.89 1.05 10.12
CA ASP A 61 17.01 1.79 9.22
C ASP A 61 15.83 0.92 8.82
N ALA A 62 14.65 1.27 9.32
CA ALA A 62 13.45 0.43 9.17
C ALA A 62 13.03 0.25 7.70
N ALA A 63 13.20 1.27 6.87
CA ALA A 63 12.80 1.24 5.47
C ALA A 63 13.71 0.29 4.67
N SER A 64 15.02 0.46 4.77
CA SER A 64 16.01 -0.38 4.09
C SER A 64 15.96 -1.82 4.60
N ALA A 65 15.82 -2.01 5.92
CA ALA A 65 15.67 -3.33 6.52
C ALA A 65 14.44 -4.07 6.00
N LEU A 66 13.30 -3.38 5.84
CA LEU A 66 12.08 -3.96 5.30
C LEU A 66 12.26 -4.38 3.83
N ILE A 67 12.87 -3.53 3.00
CA ILE A 67 13.12 -3.85 1.59
C ILE A 67 14.08 -5.06 1.47
N ALA A 68 15.15 -5.09 2.27
CA ALA A 68 16.09 -6.21 2.31
C ALA A 68 15.43 -7.52 2.74
N HIS A 69 14.58 -7.45 3.77
CA HIS A 69 13.79 -8.58 4.23
C HIS A 69 12.84 -9.08 3.12
N GLN A 70 12.10 -8.18 2.47
CA GLN A 70 11.18 -8.55 1.38
C GLN A 70 11.92 -9.25 0.25
N ARG A 71 13.01 -8.68 -0.26
CA ARG A 71 13.84 -9.30 -1.32
C ARG A 71 14.31 -10.71 -0.92
N SER A 72 14.69 -10.90 0.33
CA SER A 72 15.10 -12.21 0.85
C SER A 72 13.94 -13.21 0.87
N VAL A 73 12.77 -12.79 1.33
CA VAL A 73 11.56 -13.62 1.32
C VAL A 73 11.12 -13.96 -0.11
N VAL A 74 11.20 -13.01 -1.05
CA VAL A 74 10.89 -13.25 -2.47
C VAL A 74 11.80 -14.32 -3.04
N LEU A 75 13.11 -14.22 -2.82
CA LEU A 75 14.06 -15.23 -3.30
C LEU A 75 13.70 -16.62 -2.77
N LEU A 76 13.50 -16.73 -1.45
CA LEU A 76 13.20 -18.01 -0.81
C LEU A 76 11.89 -18.58 -1.32
N ARG A 77 10.83 -17.77 -1.40
CA ARG A 77 9.52 -18.19 -1.90
C ARG A 77 9.57 -18.62 -3.36
N ARG A 78 10.30 -17.90 -4.20
CA ARG A 78 10.49 -18.25 -5.62
C ARG A 78 11.09 -19.64 -5.81
N ILE A 79 11.95 -20.07 -4.90
CA ILE A 79 12.68 -21.36 -5.00
C ILE A 79 12.00 -22.48 -4.22
N MET A 80 11.40 -22.18 -3.08
CA MET A 80 10.94 -23.18 -2.11
C MET A 80 9.43 -23.15 -1.86
N GLY A 81 8.73 -22.10 -2.30
CA GLY A 81 7.37 -21.81 -1.88
C GLY A 81 7.27 -21.49 -0.37
N PRO A 82 6.08 -21.59 0.22
CA PRO A 82 4.78 -21.77 -0.44
C PRO A 82 4.35 -20.53 -1.23
N TYR A 83 3.54 -20.74 -2.26
CA TYR A 83 2.92 -19.67 -3.06
C TYR A 83 1.49 -19.43 -2.55
N TYR A 84 1.16 -18.18 -2.31
CA TYR A 84 -0.15 -17.78 -1.82
C TYR A 84 -0.89 -16.98 -2.87
N ASP A 85 -2.18 -17.23 -3.00
CA ASP A 85 -3.07 -16.38 -3.76
C ASP A 85 -3.44 -15.15 -2.91
N PHE A 86 -2.66 -14.09 -3.05
CA PHE A 86 -2.90 -12.83 -2.33
C PHE A 86 -4.20 -12.15 -2.74
N SER A 87 -4.66 -12.33 -3.99
CA SER A 87 -5.95 -11.80 -4.42
C SER A 87 -7.06 -12.45 -3.63
N ALA A 88 -7.10 -13.79 -3.59
CA ALA A 88 -8.13 -14.50 -2.85
C ALA A 88 -8.06 -14.27 -1.34
N LEU A 89 -6.85 -14.07 -0.79
CA LEU A 89 -6.67 -13.70 0.62
C LEU A 89 -7.29 -12.34 0.95
N TRP A 90 -7.06 -11.35 0.08
CA TRP A 90 -7.61 -10.02 0.23
C TRP A 90 -9.12 -9.98 0.02
N ASP A 91 -9.64 -10.67 -0.99
CA ASP A 91 -11.09 -10.76 -1.23
C ASP A 91 -11.82 -11.38 -0.03
N ARG A 92 -11.22 -12.40 0.60
CA ARG A 92 -11.74 -12.97 1.85
C ARG A 92 -11.72 -11.97 3.00
N HIS A 93 -10.66 -11.18 3.13
CA HIS A 93 -10.56 -10.14 4.15
C HIS A 93 -11.67 -9.09 3.99
N CYS A 94 -11.82 -8.52 2.79
CA CYS A 94 -12.88 -7.55 2.50
C CYS A 94 -14.28 -8.14 2.71
N ALA A 95 -14.49 -9.41 2.35
CA ALA A 95 -15.77 -10.07 2.62
C ALA A 95 -16.08 -10.12 4.13
N CYS A 96 -15.07 -10.38 4.97
CA CYS A 96 -15.25 -10.38 6.42
C CYS A 96 -15.65 -9.00 6.96
N GLU A 97 -15.04 -7.93 6.44
CA GLU A 97 -15.27 -6.56 6.89
C GLU A 97 -16.59 -5.97 6.39
N PHE A 98 -16.91 -6.14 5.10
CA PHE A 98 -17.98 -5.40 4.43
C PHE A 98 -19.22 -6.26 4.16
N THR A 99 -19.06 -7.57 3.94
CA THR A 99 -20.18 -8.47 3.61
C THR A 99 -20.72 -9.15 4.86
N THR A 100 -19.89 -9.92 5.56
CA THR A 100 -20.32 -10.65 6.76
C THR A 100 -20.26 -9.79 8.02
N ARG A 101 -19.47 -8.70 7.99
CA ARG A 101 -19.28 -7.75 9.10
C ARG A 101 -18.88 -8.46 10.40
N ASP A 102 -17.95 -9.41 10.30
CA ASP A 102 -17.50 -10.26 11.40
C ASP A 102 -16.09 -9.89 11.85
N VAL A 103 -16.00 -9.24 13.00
CA VAL A 103 -14.72 -8.80 13.61
C VAL A 103 -13.78 -9.97 13.88
N GLU A 104 -14.27 -11.10 14.37
CA GLU A 104 -13.42 -12.24 14.73
C GLU A 104 -12.89 -12.92 13.46
N ALA A 105 -13.74 -13.07 12.44
CA ALA A 105 -13.31 -13.56 11.13
C ALA A 105 -12.29 -12.64 10.47
N THR A 106 -12.51 -11.31 10.50
CA THR A 106 -11.55 -10.32 10.01
C THR A 106 -10.21 -10.47 10.72
N MET A 107 -10.18 -10.47 12.05
CA MET A 107 -8.93 -10.63 12.82
C MET A 107 -8.25 -11.98 12.54
N ALA A 108 -9.01 -13.05 12.26
CA ALA A 108 -8.45 -14.36 11.91
C ALA A 108 -7.70 -14.39 10.58
N THR A 109 -7.98 -13.46 9.65
CA THR A 109 -7.21 -13.33 8.40
C THR A 109 -5.89 -12.58 8.56
N MET A 110 -5.65 -11.98 9.74
CA MET A 110 -4.47 -11.18 10.02
C MET A 110 -3.41 -11.96 10.83
N VAL A 111 -2.18 -11.46 10.79
CA VAL A 111 -1.08 -11.95 11.64
C VAL A 111 -1.32 -11.57 13.11
N ALA A 112 -0.47 -12.07 14.01
CA ALA A 112 -0.58 -11.77 15.46
C ALA A 112 -0.32 -10.29 15.81
N ASP A 113 0.58 -9.63 15.07
CA ASP A 113 0.91 -8.20 15.27
C ASP A 113 0.59 -7.39 13.99
N PRO A 114 -0.71 -7.22 13.65
CA PRO A 114 -1.11 -6.52 12.44
C PRO A 114 -1.18 -5.01 12.66
N TYR A 115 -1.31 -4.23 11.59
CA TYR A 115 -1.79 -2.85 11.71
C TYR A 115 -2.52 -2.35 10.48
N VAL A 116 -3.41 -1.39 10.68
CA VAL A 116 -4.08 -0.64 9.60
C VAL A 116 -3.80 0.84 9.78
N ASN A 117 -3.55 1.54 8.68
CA ASN A 117 -3.46 2.99 8.66
C ASN A 117 -4.27 3.56 7.50
N HIS A 118 -5.34 4.26 7.84
CA HIS A 118 -6.08 5.13 6.96
C HIS A 118 -5.35 6.47 6.84
N ILE A 119 -4.61 6.63 5.75
CA ILE A 119 -3.61 7.69 5.63
C ILE A 119 -4.19 9.10 5.79
N PRO A 120 -5.34 9.46 5.19
CA PRO A 120 -5.82 10.83 5.24
C PRO A 120 -6.31 11.29 6.61
N THR A 121 -6.72 10.36 7.48
CA THR A 121 -7.26 10.68 8.81
C THR A 121 -6.43 10.10 9.95
N MET A 122 -5.37 9.36 9.63
CA MET A 122 -4.51 8.64 10.59
C MET A 122 -5.30 7.72 11.54
N THR A 123 -6.42 7.15 11.08
CA THR A 123 -7.21 6.20 11.85
C THR A 123 -6.77 4.76 11.57
N GLY A 124 -7.08 3.85 12.51
CA GLY A 124 -6.67 2.46 12.44
C GLY A 124 -6.26 1.91 13.81
N GLY A 125 -5.35 0.94 13.81
CA GLY A 125 -4.85 0.33 15.04
C GLY A 125 -3.56 -0.47 14.78
N VAL A 126 -2.70 -0.59 15.80
CA VAL A 126 -1.43 -1.31 15.76
C VAL A 126 -1.42 -2.41 16.81
N GLY A 127 -1.10 -3.63 16.41
CA GLY A 127 -1.18 -4.83 17.23
C GLY A 127 -2.61 -5.36 17.35
N HIS A 128 -2.73 -6.61 17.79
CA HIS A 128 -3.99 -7.35 17.82
C HIS A 128 -5.11 -6.59 18.53
N ASP A 129 -4.87 -6.15 19.78
CA ASP A 129 -5.95 -5.62 20.63
C ASP A 129 -6.44 -4.24 20.17
N GLN A 130 -5.53 -3.36 19.75
CA GLN A 130 -5.91 -2.04 19.24
C GLN A 130 -6.65 -2.15 17.91
N LEU A 131 -6.16 -3.01 17.01
CA LEU A 131 -6.82 -3.20 15.73
C LEU A 131 -8.19 -3.88 15.88
N LYS A 132 -8.29 -4.91 16.73
CA LYS A 132 -9.57 -5.54 17.05
C LYS A 132 -10.57 -4.55 17.66
N ARG A 133 -10.12 -3.67 18.56
CA ARG A 133 -10.94 -2.59 19.12
C ARG A 133 -11.40 -1.63 18.04
N PHE A 134 -10.50 -1.21 17.14
CA PHE A 134 -10.82 -0.35 16.02
C PHE A 134 -11.90 -0.98 15.12
N TYR A 135 -11.71 -2.24 14.70
CA TYR A 135 -12.68 -2.95 13.89
C TYR A 135 -14.03 -3.09 14.57
N LYS A 136 -14.03 -3.45 15.86
CA LYS A 136 -15.26 -3.71 16.62
C LYS A 136 -16.11 -2.48 16.86
N TYR A 137 -15.52 -1.30 17.06
CA TYR A 137 -16.25 -0.13 17.53
C TYR A 137 -16.25 1.06 16.57
N HIS A 138 -15.26 1.15 15.68
CA HIS A 138 -15.02 2.35 14.89
C HIS A 138 -14.97 2.10 13.38
N PHE A 139 -14.95 0.85 12.92
CA PHE A 139 -14.91 0.54 11.48
C PHE A 139 -16.13 -0.28 11.04
N ILE A 140 -16.17 -1.58 11.35
CA ILE A 140 -17.21 -2.49 10.82
C ILE A 140 -18.65 -2.02 11.09
N PRO A 141 -19.03 -1.64 12.33
CA PRO A 141 -20.38 -1.10 12.59
C PRO A 141 -20.56 0.37 12.15
N LYS A 142 -19.46 1.07 11.84
CA LYS A 142 -19.43 2.48 11.41
C LYS A 142 -19.20 2.62 9.89
N THR A 143 -19.50 1.57 9.15
CA THR A 143 -19.50 1.56 7.69
C THR A 143 -20.95 1.50 7.20
N PRO A 144 -21.41 2.45 6.37
CA PRO A 144 -22.78 2.50 5.87
C PRO A 144 -23.27 1.17 5.28
N ALA A 145 -24.57 0.91 5.38
CA ALA A 145 -25.15 -0.34 4.90
C ALA A 145 -25.06 -0.50 3.38
N ASP A 146 -25.10 0.62 2.66
CA ASP A 146 -25.02 0.68 1.20
C ASP A 146 -23.60 0.74 0.65
N THR A 147 -22.57 0.55 1.50
CA THR A 147 -21.18 0.59 1.06
C THR A 147 -20.91 -0.43 -0.04
N ARG A 148 -20.29 0.04 -1.13
CA ARG A 148 -19.84 -0.81 -2.25
C ARG A 148 -18.37 -0.58 -2.52
N LEU A 149 -17.67 -1.69 -2.75
CA LEU A 149 -16.30 -1.72 -3.25
C LEU A 149 -16.37 -2.13 -4.72
N ILE A 150 -16.06 -1.22 -5.64
CA ILE A 150 -16.04 -1.52 -7.08
C ILE A 150 -14.58 -1.60 -7.52
N PRO A 151 -14.05 -2.80 -7.83
CA PRO A 151 -12.65 -2.94 -8.26
C PRO A 151 -12.39 -2.19 -9.57
N ILE A 152 -11.28 -1.46 -9.63
CA ILE A 152 -10.81 -0.75 -10.84
C ILE A 152 -9.57 -1.43 -11.39
N SER A 153 -8.56 -1.62 -10.55
CA SER A 153 -7.33 -2.31 -10.92
C SER A 153 -6.70 -3.01 -9.73
N ARG A 154 -5.97 -4.11 -9.97
CA ARG A 154 -5.24 -4.83 -8.93
C ARG A 154 -3.87 -5.25 -9.43
N THR A 155 -2.84 -4.82 -8.71
CA THR A 155 -1.45 -5.22 -8.95
C THR A 155 -0.99 -6.16 -7.85
N VAL A 156 -0.74 -7.42 -8.18
CA VAL A 156 -0.25 -8.42 -7.23
C VAL A 156 1.26 -8.53 -7.33
N GLY A 157 1.95 -8.25 -6.23
CA GLY A 157 3.39 -8.44 -6.08
C GLY A 157 3.73 -9.64 -5.21
N GLU A 158 5.03 -9.83 -4.99
CA GLU A 158 5.57 -11.02 -4.32
C GLU A 158 5.34 -11.07 -2.80
N THR A 159 5.07 -9.93 -2.16
CA THR A 159 4.80 -9.84 -0.71
C THR A 159 3.62 -8.93 -0.36
N SER A 160 2.97 -8.37 -1.37
CA SER A 160 1.97 -7.33 -1.23
C SER A 160 1.11 -7.25 -2.47
N LEU A 161 -0.06 -6.64 -2.35
CA LEU A 161 -0.84 -6.18 -3.49
C LEU A 161 -1.18 -4.70 -3.34
N VAL A 162 -1.49 -4.08 -4.46
CA VAL A 162 -2.10 -2.75 -4.54
C VAL A 162 -3.45 -2.93 -5.20
N ASP A 163 -4.51 -2.54 -4.51
CA ASP A 163 -5.89 -2.60 -5.00
C ASP A 163 -6.41 -1.17 -5.16
N GLU A 164 -6.82 -0.82 -6.37
CA GLU A 164 -7.49 0.42 -6.69
C GLU A 164 -8.98 0.12 -6.88
N LEU A 165 -9.81 0.81 -6.11
CA LEU A 165 -11.25 0.60 -6.11
C LEU A 165 -12.00 1.91 -5.98
N LEU A 166 -13.21 1.95 -6.49
CA LEU A 166 -14.15 3.01 -6.20
C LEU A 166 -14.94 2.64 -4.94
N PHE A 167 -14.77 3.45 -3.90
CA PHE A 167 -15.46 3.30 -2.61
C PHE A 167 -16.71 4.18 -2.62
N CYS A 168 -17.88 3.55 -2.55
CA CYS A 168 -19.17 4.23 -2.63
C CYS A 168 -19.98 4.03 -1.36
N PHE A 169 -20.63 5.07 -0.87
CA PHE A 169 -21.56 4.99 0.27
C PHE A 169 -22.45 6.22 0.37
N THR A 170 -23.55 6.12 1.11
CA THR A 170 -24.31 7.28 1.58
C THR A 170 -23.84 7.66 2.99
N HIS A 171 -23.55 8.93 3.25
CA HIS A 171 -23.18 9.41 4.58
C HIS A 171 -24.42 9.57 5.49
N ASP A 172 -25.08 8.46 5.79
CA ASP A 172 -26.33 8.36 6.57
C ASP A 172 -26.12 8.02 8.06
N ILE A 173 -24.90 7.57 8.40
CA ILE A 173 -24.41 7.35 9.77
C ILE A 173 -23.11 8.11 10.00
N GLU A 174 -22.68 8.23 11.25
CA GLU A 174 -21.34 8.72 11.57
C GLU A 174 -20.30 7.68 11.16
N ILE A 175 -19.27 8.11 10.42
CA ILE A 175 -18.19 7.27 9.90
C ILE A 175 -16.89 7.69 10.59
N ASP A 176 -16.72 7.30 11.86
CA ASP A 176 -15.62 7.76 12.75
C ASP A 176 -14.23 7.64 12.09
N TRP A 177 -14.01 6.58 11.31
CA TRP A 177 -12.71 6.29 10.70
C TRP A 177 -12.39 7.17 9.48
N MET A 178 -13.39 7.66 8.76
CA MET A 178 -13.23 8.44 7.52
C MET A 178 -13.56 9.93 7.70
N LEU A 179 -14.55 10.23 8.53
CA LEU A 179 -15.14 11.54 8.76
C LEU A 179 -15.30 11.82 10.27
N PRO A 180 -14.20 11.73 11.06
CA PRO A 180 -14.27 11.84 12.51
C PRO A 180 -14.92 13.17 12.94
N GLY A 181 -15.99 13.07 13.73
CA GLY A 181 -16.70 14.23 14.28
C GLY A 181 -17.64 14.95 13.30
N ILE A 182 -17.87 14.42 12.10
CA ILE A 182 -18.82 14.99 11.14
C ILE A 182 -20.13 14.19 11.20
N PRO A 183 -21.27 14.82 11.55
CA PRO A 183 -22.55 14.13 11.60
C PRO A 183 -23.02 13.74 10.20
N PRO A 184 -23.91 12.73 10.07
CA PRO A 184 -24.50 12.30 8.81
C PRO A 184 -24.99 13.49 7.97
N THR A 185 -24.59 13.54 6.71
CA THR A 185 -25.02 14.59 5.77
C THR A 185 -26.09 14.12 4.80
N GLY A 186 -26.36 12.81 4.75
CA GLY A 186 -27.29 12.18 3.80
C GLY A 186 -26.82 12.24 2.35
N ARG A 187 -25.57 12.65 2.10
CA ARG A 187 -25.02 12.80 0.75
C ARG A 187 -24.34 11.50 0.31
N TYR A 188 -24.55 11.15 -0.95
CA TYR A 188 -23.83 10.05 -1.58
C TYR A 188 -22.38 10.48 -1.85
N VAL A 189 -21.46 9.57 -1.60
CA VAL A 189 -20.02 9.72 -1.81
C VAL A 189 -19.53 8.61 -2.72
N GLU A 190 -18.71 8.99 -3.70
CA GLU A 190 -17.94 8.09 -4.56
C GLU A 190 -16.50 8.61 -4.59
N ILE A 191 -15.54 7.79 -4.16
CA ILE A 191 -14.14 8.22 -4.05
C ILE A 191 -13.18 7.12 -4.51
N PRO A 192 -12.22 7.42 -5.39
CA PRO A 192 -11.08 6.55 -5.64
C PRO A 192 -10.32 6.25 -4.35
N LEU A 193 -10.11 4.98 -4.07
CA LEU A 193 -9.41 4.49 -2.89
C LEU A 193 -8.35 3.49 -3.32
N VAL A 194 -7.15 3.61 -2.73
CA VAL A 194 -6.04 2.69 -2.97
C VAL A 194 -5.68 1.99 -1.66
N ALA A 195 -5.78 0.66 -1.66
CA ALA A 195 -5.32 -0.18 -0.56
C ALA A 195 -3.99 -0.84 -0.93
N ILE A 196 -2.94 -0.57 -0.14
CA ILE A 196 -1.66 -1.26 -0.23
C ILE A 196 -1.60 -2.27 0.92
N VAL A 197 -1.72 -3.55 0.58
CA VAL A 197 -1.86 -4.65 1.53
C VAL A 197 -0.61 -5.50 1.49
N ARG A 198 0.03 -5.75 2.64
CA ARG A 198 1.16 -6.70 2.71
C ARG A 198 0.80 -7.95 3.49
N PHE A 199 1.48 -9.03 3.12
CA PHE A 199 1.25 -10.36 3.68
C PHE A 199 2.50 -10.91 4.36
N ARG A 200 2.28 -11.74 5.38
CA ARG A 200 3.30 -12.65 5.92
C ARG A 200 2.69 -14.05 5.93
N GLY A 201 3.20 -14.90 5.05
CA GLY A 201 2.55 -16.18 4.81
C GLY A 201 1.19 -16.00 4.13
N ASP A 202 0.19 -16.70 4.66
CA ASP A 202 -1.22 -16.67 4.26
C ASP A 202 -2.07 -15.65 5.04
N LYS A 203 -1.43 -14.68 5.70
CA LYS A 203 -2.12 -13.70 6.54
C LYS A 203 -1.71 -12.28 6.22
N LEU A 204 -2.66 -11.34 6.37
CA LEU A 204 -2.41 -9.92 6.20
C LEU A 204 -1.57 -9.41 7.38
N TYR A 205 -0.49 -8.72 7.05
CA TYR A 205 0.33 -8.01 8.03
C TYR A 205 -0.18 -6.58 8.22
N ASN A 206 -0.39 -5.86 7.14
CA ASN A 206 -0.81 -4.48 7.24
C ASN A 206 -1.55 -3.98 6.01
N GLU A 207 -2.25 -2.87 6.22
CA GLU A 207 -2.94 -2.11 5.19
C GLU A 207 -2.57 -0.64 5.30
N HIS A 208 -2.23 -0.03 4.17
CA HIS A 208 -2.23 1.42 4.01
C HIS A 208 -3.31 1.79 3.02
N ILE A 209 -4.28 2.59 3.49
CA ILE A 209 -5.44 2.96 2.70
C ILE A 209 -5.39 4.46 2.42
N TYR A 210 -5.41 4.81 1.14
CA TYR A 210 -5.33 6.17 0.63
C TYR A 210 -6.63 6.54 -0.05
N TRP A 211 -7.06 7.78 0.13
CA TRP A 211 -8.10 8.44 -0.65
C TRP A 211 -7.86 9.95 -0.60
N ASP A 212 -8.53 10.71 -1.46
CA ASP A 212 -8.48 12.17 -1.39
C ASP A 212 -9.56 12.71 -0.42
N GLN A 213 -9.13 13.10 0.78
CA GLN A 213 -10.03 13.64 1.79
C GLN A 213 -10.66 14.97 1.37
N ALA A 214 -10.00 15.78 0.55
CA ALA A 214 -10.56 17.05 0.10
C ALA A 214 -11.75 16.81 -0.83
N SER A 215 -11.63 15.87 -1.77
CA SER A 215 -12.74 15.40 -2.61
C SER A 215 -13.92 14.90 -1.79
N VAL A 216 -13.67 14.10 -0.74
CA VAL A 216 -14.73 13.61 0.16
C VAL A 216 -15.43 14.78 0.88
N LEU A 217 -14.66 15.72 1.44
CA LEU A 217 -15.20 16.89 2.14
C LEU A 217 -16.01 17.81 1.22
N VAL A 218 -15.62 17.95 -0.06
CA VAL A 218 -16.42 18.65 -1.08
C VAL A 218 -17.76 17.93 -1.29
N GLN A 219 -17.72 16.61 -1.51
CA GLN A 219 -18.93 15.82 -1.77
C GLN A 219 -19.94 15.92 -0.61
N ILE A 220 -19.46 15.89 0.63
CA ILE A 220 -20.34 16.02 1.81
C ILE A 220 -20.70 17.47 2.18
N GLY A 221 -20.24 18.47 1.43
CA GLY A 221 -20.55 19.89 1.66
C GLY A 221 -19.82 20.52 2.85
N ARG A 222 -18.66 19.99 3.23
CA ARG A 222 -17.80 20.52 4.31
C ARG A 222 -16.59 21.31 3.79
N LEU A 223 -16.28 21.20 2.50
CA LEU A 223 -15.30 22.04 1.81
C LEU A 223 -15.98 22.72 0.62
N ASP A 224 -15.88 24.05 0.54
CA ASP A 224 -16.30 24.81 -0.64
C ASP A 224 -15.14 24.76 -1.66
N PRO A 225 -15.34 24.18 -2.86
CA PRO A 225 -14.27 24.06 -3.85
C PRO A 225 -13.90 25.38 -4.53
N ARG A 226 -14.68 26.46 -4.34
CA ARG A 226 -14.42 27.75 -5.01
C ARG A 226 -13.05 28.31 -4.63
N GLY A 227 -12.22 28.54 -5.63
CA GLY A 227 -10.86 29.08 -5.46
C GLY A 227 -9.82 28.04 -5.02
N LEU A 228 -10.18 26.75 -5.00
CA LEU A 228 -9.27 25.66 -4.64
C LEU A 228 -9.06 24.72 -5.84
N PRO A 229 -7.86 24.14 -6.01
CA PRO A 229 -7.57 23.14 -7.04
C PRO A 229 -8.07 21.76 -6.59
N VAL A 230 -9.36 21.63 -6.31
CA VAL A 230 -10.00 20.40 -5.81
C VAL A 230 -11.23 20.06 -6.67
N SER A 231 -11.46 18.78 -6.89
CA SER A 231 -12.69 18.24 -7.50
C SER A 231 -13.44 17.40 -6.47
N GLY A 232 -14.72 17.14 -6.69
CA GLY A 232 -15.52 16.27 -5.82
C GLY A 232 -15.67 14.89 -6.43
N ALA A 233 -16.93 14.51 -6.68
CA ALA A 233 -17.30 13.23 -7.30
C ALA A 233 -16.81 13.11 -8.76
N GLU A 234 -16.40 14.21 -9.38
CA GLU A 234 -15.82 14.22 -10.74
C GLU A 234 -14.56 13.36 -10.82
N THR A 235 -13.79 13.25 -9.72
CA THR A 235 -12.59 12.40 -9.65
C THR A 235 -12.91 10.92 -9.85
N ALA A 236 -13.95 10.42 -9.17
CA ALA A 236 -14.47 9.07 -9.33
C ALA A 236 -14.98 8.80 -10.76
N ARG A 237 -15.72 9.75 -11.33
CA ARG A 237 -16.29 9.60 -12.68
C ARG A 237 -15.21 9.56 -13.74
N LYS A 238 -14.20 10.44 -13.64
CA LYS A 238 -13.07 10.47 -14.58
C LYS A 238 -12.18 9.22 -14.47
N LEU A 239 -12.10 8.59 -13.28
CA LEU A 239 -11.40 7.32 -13.10
C LEU A 239 -12.03 6.19 -13.91
N VAL A 240 -13.38 6.13 -13.95
CA VAL A 240 -14.10 5.05 -14.64
C VAL A 240 -14.40 5.35 -16.11
N ASP A 241 -14.32 6.62 -16.52
CA ASP A 241 -14.57 7.08 -17.89
C ASP A 241 -13.48 8.08 -18.31
N GLU A 242 -12.48 7.60 -19.04
CA GLU A 242 -11.39 8.43 -19.52
C GLU A 242 -11.81 9.47 -20.56
N SER A 243 -13.03 9.38 -21.12
CA SER A 243 -13.52 10.33 -22.13
C SER A 243 -14.01 11.66 -21.56
N LEU A 244 -14.26 11.73 -20.24
CA LEU A 244 -14.66 12.98 -19.58
C LEU A 244 -13.58 14.07 -19.71
N PRO A 245 -13.93 15.37 -19.69
CA PRO A 245 -12.94 16.43 -19.91
C PRO A 245 -11.79 16.42 -18.89
N SER A 246 -10.56 16.54 -19.38
CA SER A 246 -9.38 16.82 -18.56
C SER A 246 -9.18 18.34 -18.41
N ASN A 247 -8.32 18.75 -17.47
CA ASN A 247 -7.77 20.11 -17.38
C ASN A 247 -8.78 21.24 -17.08
N THR A 248 -9.99 20.92 -16.62
CA THR A 248 -11.04 21.91 -16.31
C THR A 248 -10.66 22.89 -15.20
N LEU A 249 -9.73 22.52 -14.32
CA LEU A 249 -9.17 23.39 -13.28
C LEU A 249 -7.94 24.19 -13.73
N MET A 250 -7.37 23.87 -14.90
CA MET A 250 -6.21 24.58 -15.45
C MET A 250 -6.68 25.73 -16.33
N ALA A 251 -6.87 26.92 -15.74
CA ALA A 251 -7.27 28.11 -16.51
C ALA A 251 -6.33 28.41 -17.70
N ALA A 252 -5.03 28.13 -17.56
CA ALA A 252 -4.02 28.30 -18.60
C ALA A 252 -4.06 27.20 -19.70
N TRP A 253 -4.92 26.18 -19.59
CA TRP A 253 -5.00 25.11 -20.59
C TRP A 253 -5.35 25.65 -21.97
N SER A 254 -6.28 26.62 -22.04
CA SER A 254 -6.70 27.26 -23.30
C SER A 254 -5.59 28.08 -23.96
N GLU A 255 -4.59 28.54 -23.21
CA GLU A 255 -3.45 29.30 -23.77
C GLU A 255 -2.63 28.45 -24.75
N SER A 256 -2.67 27.12 -24.60
CA SER A 256 -1.94 26.18 -25.45
C SER A 256 -2.64 25.82 -26.77
N GLU A 257 -3.91 26.21 -26.98
CA GLU A 257 -4.69 25.80 -28.17
C GLU A 257 -4.09 26.24 -29.51
N SER A 258 -3.36 27.36 -29.50
CA SER A 258 -2.69 27.91 -30.70
C SER A 258 -1.22 27.50 -30.83
N GLY A 259 -0.70 26.78 -29.85
CA GLY A 259 0.69 26.33 -29.82
C GLY A 259 0.93 25.09 -30.70
N PRO A 260 2.16 24.87 -31.18
CA PRO A 260 2.51 23.61 -31.84
C PRO A 260 2.48 22.44 -30.84
N LEU A 261 2.05 21.27 -31.32
CA LEU A 261 2.17 19.99 -30.63
C LEU A 261 3.49 19.29 -30.97
#